data_AF-A0A6A5G3U9-F1
#
_entry.id   AF-A0A6A5G3U9-F1
#
_cell.length_a   1.000
_cell.length_b   1.000
_cell.length_c   1.000
_cell.angle_alpha   90.00
_cell.angle_beta   90.00
_cell.angle_gamma   90.00
#
_symmetry.space_group_name_H-M   'P 1'
#
loop_
_entity.id
_entity.type
_entity.pdbx_description
1 polymer ?
#
loop_
_entity_poly.entity_id
_entity_poly.type
_entity_poly.pdbx_seq_one_letter_code
_entity_poly.pdbx_strand_id
1 'polypeptide(L)'
;MEVIAKSARNGMCEATIVEIHGSSRIKFIRQGPPFTPRYEIVSKPHSFYPTQVVRIDCEKCKVAEIEDLETKFVVKFPDEIRKVSAREMSLRKPTIRNEKKERKAAERSARAARRNLQDLQKNL
;
A
#
# COMPACT_ATOMS: atom_id res chain seq x y z
N MET A 1 -3.64 -10.03 1.47
CA MET A 1 -2.36 -9.57 0.88
C MET A 1 -1.39 -9.32 2.02
N GLU A 2 -0.22 -9.96 2.03
CA GLU A 2 0.78 -9.77 3.08
C GLU A 2 1.65 -8.54 2.83
N VAL A 3 1.92 -7.80 3.90
CA VAL A 3 2.66 -6.55 3.89
C VAL A 3 3.55 -6.46 5.12
N ILE A 4 4.52 -5.56 5.07
CA ILE A 4 5.23 -5.10 6.28
C ILE A 4 4.65 -3.73 6.61
N ALA A 5 4.05 -3.57 7.78
CA ALA A 5 3.41 -2.34 8.21
C ALA A 5 3.88 -1.94 9.62
N LYS A 6 3.73 -0.65 9.96
CA LYS A 6 4.10 -0.13 11.27
C LYS A 6 3.04 -0.48 12.33
N SER A 7 3.35 -1.45 13.18
CA SER A 7 2.63 -1.76 14.42
C SER A 7 2.87 -0.66 15.47
N ALA A 8 1.89 -0.47 16.34
CA ALA A 8 1.99 0.45 17.48
C ALA A 8 3.08 0.04 18.48
N ARG A 9 3.26 -1.27 18.68
CA ARG A 9 4.11 -1.83 19.74
C ARG A 9 5.45 -2.34 19.21
N ASN A 10 5.45 -2.94 18.03
CA ASN A 10 6.59 -3.72 17.54
C ASN A 10 7.33 -3.06 16.37
N GLY A 11 6.94 -1.84 15.97
CA GLY A 11 7.54 -1.16 14.82
C GLY A 11 7.14 -1.80 13.49
N MET A 12 8.06 -1.96 12.54
CA MET A 12 7.74 -2.57 11.23
C MET A 12 7.61 -4.08 11.36
N CYS A 13 6.40 -4.62 11.15
CA CYS A 13 6.10 -6.04 11.32
C CYS A 13 5.22 -6.57 10.19
N GLU A 14 5.17 -7.90 10.09
CA GLU A 14 4.30 -8.59 9.15
C GLU A 14 2.83 -8.35 9.50
N ALA A 15 2.04 -8.00 8.49
CA ALA A 15 0.61 -7.79 8.62
C ALA A 15 -0.11 -8.25 7.35
N THR A 16 -1.41 -8.45 7.47
CA THR A 16 -2.29 -8.76 6.35
C THR A 16 -3.24 -7.60 6.12
N ILE A 17 -3.31 -7.08 4.88
CA ILE A 17 -4.36 -6.13 4.51
C ILE A 17 -5.72 -6.84 4.57
N VAL A 18 -6.63 -6.29 5.37
CA VAL A 18 -8.01 -6.74 5.51
C VAL A 18 -8.94 -5.89 4.65
N GLU A 19 -8.78 -4.56 4.68
CA GLU A 19 -9.61 -3.64 3.92
C GLU A 19 -8.81 -2.46 3.38
N ILE A 20 -9.28 -1.88 2.27
CA ILE A 20 -8.70 -0.71 1.64
C ILE A 20 -9.77 0.39 1.62
N HIS A 21 -9.47 1.50 2.29
CA HIS A 21 -10.33 2.68 2.36
C HIS A 21 -9.70 3.78 1.52
N GLY A 22 -10.07 3.82 0.24
CA GLY A 22 -9.78 4.93 -0.66
C GLY A 22 -10.89 5.98 -0.60
N SER A 23 -10.49 7.24 -0.66
CA SER A 23 -11.39 8.36 -0.85
C SER A 23 -10.77 9.35 -1.81
N SER A 24 -11.60 10.06 -2.56
CA SER A 24 -11.14 11.16 -3.39
C SER A 24 -12.03 12.37 -3.14
N ARG A 25 -11.43 13.55 -3.24
CA ARG A 25 -12.12 14.83 -3.21
C ARG A 25 -12.44 15.25 -4.63
N ILE A 26 -13.70 15.56 -4.88
CA ILE A 26 -14.18 15.90 -6.22
C ILE A 26 -14.68 17.32 -6.20
N LYS A 27 -14.20 18.11 -7.16
CA LYS A 27 -14.66 19.48 -7.40
C LYS A 27 -15.69 19.47 -8.51
N PHE A 28 -16.88 19.91 -8.18
CA PHE A 28 -18.01 20.07 -9.08
C PHE A 28 -18.24 21.55 -9.36
N ILE A 29 -18.44 21.90 -10.62
CA ILE A 29 -18.82 23.25 -11.05
C ILE A 29 -20.25 23.19 -11.59
N ARG A 30 -21.17 23.94 -10.98
CA ARG A 30 -22.54 24.09 -11.49
C ARG A 30 -22.51 24.56 -12.95
N GLN A 31 -23.37 23.99 -13.79
CA GLN A 31 -23.52 24.39 -15.20
C GLN A 31 -24.51 25.54 -15.40
N GLY A 32 -25.24 25.94 -14.35
CA GLY A 32 -26.13 27.09 -14.37
C GLY A 32 -25.60 28.22 -13.46
N PRO A 33 -26.01 29.48 -13.69
CA PRO A 33 -25.69 30.57 -12.79
C PRO A 33 -26.30 30.33 -11.39
N PRO A 34 -25.56 30.58 -10.30
CA PRO A 34 -24.14 30.92 -10.26
C PRO A 34 -23.23 29.68 -10.47
N PHE A 35 -22.12 29.85 -11.19
CA PHE A 35 -21.11 28.82 -11.47
C PHE A 35 -20.23 28.54 -10.23
N THR A 36 -20.85 28.27 -9.09
CA THR A 36 -20.15 28.06 -7.82
C THR A 36 -19.47 26.70 -7.80
N PRO A 37 -18.19 26.62 -7.39
CA PRO A 37 -17.54 25.35 -7.13
C PRO A 37 -18.08 24.73 -5.83
N ARG A 38 -18.30 23.42 -5.87
CA ARG A 38 -18.69 22.59 -4.73
C ARG A 38 -17.69 21.45 -4.60
N TYR A 39 -17.29 21.13 -3.37
CA TYR A 39 -16.36 20.04 -3.10
C TYR A 39 -17.08 18.94 -2.34
N GLU A 40 -16.93 17.70 -2.77
CA GLU A 40 -17.44 16.54 -2.05
C GLU A 40 -16.33 15.50 -1.87
N ILE A 41 -16.33 14.83 -0.73
CA ILE A 41 -15.45 13.70 -0.47
C ILE A 41 -16.27 12.43 -0.72
N VAL A 42 -15.84 11.63 -1.69
CA VAL A 42 -16.47 10.36 -2.00
C VAL A 42 -15.57 9.26 -1.45
N SER A 43 -16.10 8.48 -0.50
CA SER A 43 -15.46 7.25 -0.02
C SER A 43 -15.94 6.10 -0.90
N LYS A 44 -15.01 5.22 -1.35
CA LYS A 44 -15.16 4.13 -2.35
C LYS A 44 -14.67 4.49 -3.74
N PRO A 45 -14.32 3.49 -4.59
CA PRO A 45 -14.00 3.75 -5.99
C PRO A 45 -15.14 4.55 -6.61
N HIS A 46 -14.85 5.81 -6.92
CA HIS A 46 -15.80 6.66 -7.59
C HIS A 46 -15.69 6.44 -9.09
N SER A 47 -16.82 6.45 -9.79
CA SER A 47 -16.84 6.31 -11.25
C SER A 47 -16.79 7.67 -11.95
N PHE A 48 -16.39 8.74 -11.25
CA PHE A 48 -16.31 10.06 -11.85
C PHE A 48 -15.08 10.19 -12.74
N TYR A 49 -15.25 10.89 -13.84
CA TYR A 49 -14.18 11.26 -14.77
C TYR A 49 -14.11 12.78 -14.92
N PRO A 50 -12.92 13.36 -15.15
CA PRO A 50 -12.80 14.78 -15.44
C PRO A 50 -13.72 15.16 -16.60
N THR A 51 -14.35 16.33 -16.50
CA THR A 51 -15.33 16.88 -17.46
C THR A 51 -16.69 16.18 -17.56
N GLN A 52 -16.91 15.09 -16.82
CA GLN A 52 -18.20 14.42 -16.78
C GLN A 52 -19.28 15.35 -16.19
N VAL A 53 -20.46 15.36 -16.80
CA VAL A 53 -21.62 16.07 -16.27
C VAL A 53 -22.47 15.11 -15.46
N VAL A 54 -22.75 15.47 -14.21
CA VAL A 54 -23.51 14.68 -13.25
C VAL A 54 -24.58 15.54 -12.60
N ARG A 55 -25.59 14.89 -12.00
CA ARG A 55 -26.67 15.58 -11.29
C ARG A 55 -26.46 15.42 -9.80
N ILE A 56 -26.26 16.53 -9.09
CA ILE A 56 -26.08 16.56 -7.63
C ILE A 56 -27.17 17.47 -7.08
N ASP A 57 -27.97 16.99 -6.13
CA ASP A 57 -29.09 17.74 -5.53
C ASP A 57 -29.99 18.43 -6.57
N CYS A 58 -30.36 17.66 -7.61
CA CYS A 58 -31.16 18.10 -8.75
C CYS A 58 -30.49 19.09 -9.73
N GLU A 59 -29.23 19.47 -9.50
CA GLU A 59 -28.49 20.44 -10.30
C GLU A 59 -27.49 19.78 -11.23
N LYS A 60 -27.35 20.32 -12.45
CA LYS A 60 -26.34 19.87 -13.40
C LYS A 60 -24.99 20.45 -13.00
N CYS A 61 -24.06 19.57 -12.66
CA CYS A 61 -22.71 19.90 -12.25
C CYS A 61 -21.70 19.20 -13.17
N LYS A 62 -20.61 19.87 -13.50
CA LYS A 62 -19.49 19.29 -14.24
C LYS A 62 -18.36 18.96 -13.26
N VAL A 63 -17.83 17.75 -13.35
CA VAL A 63 -16.61 17.35 -12.64
C VAL A 63 -15.45 18.15 -13.22
N ALA A 64 -14.83 19.00 -12.41
CA ALA A 64 -13.70 19.81 -12.82
C ALA A 64 -12.37 19.14 -12.46
N GLU A 65 -12.25 18.74 -11.19
CA GLU A 65 -11.02 18.16 -10.65
C GLU A 65 -11.37 16.96 -9.77
N ILE A 66 -10.51 15.96 -9.81
CA ILE A 66 -10.55 14.79 -8.95
C ILE A 66 -9.18 14.72 -8.28
N GLU A 67 -9.17 14.79 -6.96
CA GLU A 67 -7.98 14.72 -6.13
C GLU A 67 -8.07 13.46 -5.27
N ASP A 68 -7.18 12.50 -5.52
CA ASP A 68 -7.09 11.30 -4.68
C ASP A 68 -6.54 11.67 -3.30
N LEU A 69 -7.34 11.38 -2.26
CA LEU A 69 -6.91 11.59 -0.89
C LEU A 69 -6.11 10.38 -0.39
N GLU A 70 -5.47 10.53 0.76
CA GLU A 70 -4.64 9.48 1.33
C GLU A 70 -5.44 8.19 1.59
N THR A 71 -5.14 7.14 0.81
CA THR A 71 -5.70 5.80 1.00
C THR A 71 -5.23 5.21 2.32
N LYS A 72 -6.19 4.75 3.13
CA LYS A 72 -5.93 4.06 4.40
C LYS A 72 -6.17 2.58 4.23
N PHE A 73 -5.28 1.77 4.80
CA PHE A 73 -5.33 0.32 4.78
C PHE A 73 -5.65 -0.17 6.18
N VAL A 74 -6.70 -0.98 6.34
CA VAL A 74 -6.90 -1.73 7.58
C VAL A 74 -6.02 -2.96 7.49
N VAL A 75 -4.99 -3.01 8.35
CA VAL A 75 -4.04 -4.11 8.43
C VAL A 75 -4.25 -4.86 9.75
N LYS A 76 -4.16 -6.19 9.67
CA LYS A 76 -4.18 -7.09 10.83
C LYS A 76 -2.78 -7.61 11.08
N PHE A 77 -2.25 -7.28 12.25
CA PHE A 77 -1.08 -7.89 12.86
C PHE A 77 -1.52 -9.11 13.70
N PRO A 78 -0.59 -9.94 14.20
CA PRO A 78 -0.93 -11.03 15.13
C PRO A 78 -1.68 -10.53 16.37
N ASP A 79 -1.28 -9.38 16.91
CA ASP A 79 -1.74 -8.90 18.21
C ASP A 79 -2.72 -7.70 18.13
N GLU A 80 -2.88 -7.09 16.95
CA GLU A 80 -3.72 -5.88 16.78
C GLU A 80 -4.27 -5.70 15.36
N ILE A 81 -5.32 -4.89 15.22
CA ILE A 81 -5.85 -4.41 13.94
C ILE A 81 -5.72 -2.89 13.93
N ARG A 82 -5.15 -2.33 12.85
CA ARG A 82 -4.86 -0.90 12.76
C ARG A 82 -5.10 -0.35 11.36
N LYS A 83 -5.49 0.92 11.28
CA LYS A 83 -5.48 1.70 10.04
C LYS A 83 -4.10 2.31 9.84
N VAL A 84 -3.45 2.00 8.73
CA VAL A 84 -2.14 2.51 8.34
C VAL A 84 -2.24 3.17 6.98
N SER A 85 -1.43 4.20 6.72
CA SER A 85 -1.35 4.77 5.37
C SER A 85 -0.34 4.04 4.49
N ALA A 86 -0.36 4.34 3.18
CA ALA A 86 0.62 3.79 2.25
C ALA A 86 2.07 4.07 2.66
N ARG A 87 2.34 5.17 3.39
CA ARG A 87 3.69 5.52 3.86
C ARG A 87 4.15 4.66 5.03
N GLU A 88 3.21 4.11 5.79
CA GLU A 88 3.45 3.26 6.95
C GLU A 88 3.44 1.76 6.60
N MET A 89 3.40 1.45 5.30
CA MET A 89 3.26 0.10 4.79
C MET A 89 4.15 -0.11 3.58
N SER A 90 4.76 -1.29 3.49
CA SER A 90 5.51 -1.76 2.35
C SER A 90 4.89 -3.06 1.88
N LEU A 91 4.55 -3.14 0.60
CA LEU A 91 4.21 -4.43 0.02
C LEU A 91 5.41 -5.36 0.19
N ARG A 92 5.16 -6.61 0.62
CA ARG A 92 6.15 -7.68 0.50
C ARG A 92 6.39 -7.91 -0.99
N LYS A 93 7.28 -7.12 -1.59
CA LYS A 93 7.84 -7.47 -2.89
C LYS A 93 8.75 -8.67 -2.62
N PRO A 94 8.57 -9.81 -3.30
CA PRO A 94 9.69 -10.71 -3.51
C PRO A 94 10.68 -9.94 -4.37
N THR A 95 11.55 -9.16 -3.74
CA THR A 95 12.60 -8.47 -4.47
C THR A 95 13.60 -9.53 -4.86
N ILE A 96 13.76 -9.77 -6.16
CA ILE A 96 14.80 -10.59 -6.77
C ILE A 96 16.20 -10.35 -6.14
N ARG A 97 16.41 -9.16 -5.56
CA ARG A 97 17.61 -8.77 -4.81
C ARG A 97 17.77 -9.49 -3.46
N ASN A 98 16.68 -9.77 -2.74
CA ASN A 98 16.71 -10.56 -1.51
C ASN A 98 16.97 -12.04 -1.81
N GLU A 99 16.33 -12.61 -2.83
CA GLU A 99 16.64 -13.97 -3.29
C GLU A 99 18.12 -14.11 -3.70
N LYS A 100 18.67 -13.14 -4.44
CA LYS A 100 20.11 -13.15 -4.78
C LYS A 100 21.02 -13.03 -3.56
N LYS A 101 20.63 -12.29 -2.52
CA LYS A 101 21.41 -12.17 -1.28
C LYS A 101 21.34 -13.45 -0.45
N GLU A 102 20.16 -14.03 -0.29
CA GLU A 102 19.97 -15.31 0.42
C GLU A 102 20.70 -16.45 -0.29
N ARG A 103 20.63 -16.51 -1.62
CA ARG A 103 21.36 -17.51 -2.41
C ARG A 103 22.87 -17.38 -2.28
N LYS A 104 23.40 -16.14 -2.26
CA LYS A 104 24.83 -15.88 -2.00
C LYS A 104 25.23 -16.24 -0.56
N ALA A 105 24.37 -16.00 0.43
CA ALA A 105 24.63 -16.38 1.81
C ALA A 105 24.66 -17.91 1.98
N ALA A 106 23.69 -18.61 1.39
CA ALA A 106 23.63 -20.07 1.39
C ALA A 106 24.86 -20.70 0.72
N GLU A 107 25.32 -20.15 -0.41
CA GLU A 107 26.51 -20.64 -1.10
C GLU A 107 27.80 -20.46 -0.27
N ARG A 108 27.93 -19.33 0.45
CA ARG A 108 29.05 -19.10 1.37
C ARG A 108 29.04 -20.08 2.53
N SER A 109 27.88 -20.34 3.13
CA SER A 109 27.72 -21.32 4.21
C SER A 109 28.07 -22.73 3.74
N ALA A 110 27.62 -23.13 2.54
CA ALA A 110 27.94 -24.43 1.97
C ALA A 110 29.45 -24.61 1.70
N ARG A 111 30.13 -23.57 1.23
CA ARG A 111 31.60 -23.60 1.03
C ARG A 111 32.35 -23.68 2.37
N ALA A 112 31.90 -22.96 3.39
CA ALA A 112 32.49 -23.04 4.73
C ALA A 112 32.33 -24.46 5.32
N ALA A 113 31.15 -25.06 5.19
CA ALA A 113 30.92 -26.43 5.64
C ALA A 113 31.82 -27.45 4.92
N ARG A 114 32.04 -27.30 3.61
CA ARG A 114 32.95 -28.18 2.84
C ARG A 114 34.42 -28.02 3.27
N ARG A 115 34.86 -26.79 3.59
CA ARG A 115 36.21 -26.55 4.15
C ARG A 115 36.36 -27.22 5.51
N ASN A 116 35.40 -27.02 6.41
CA ASN A 116 35.44 -27.65 7.73
C ASN A 116 35.53 -29.18 7.65
N LEU A 117 34.81 -29.81 6.71
CA LEU A 117 34.89 -31.25 6.48
C LEU A 117 36.26 -31.69 5.93
N GLN A 118 36.87 -30.93 5.02
CA GLN A 118 38.22 -31.22 4.52
C GLN A 118 39.29 -31.06 5.59
N ASP A 119 39.16 -30.05 6.44
CA ASP A 119 40.11 -29.82 7.55
C ASP A 119 39.97 -30.91 8.62
N LEU A 120 38.75 -31.41 8.87
CA LEU A 120 38.52 -32.59 9.71
C LEU A 120 39.15 -33.87 9.13
N GLN A 121 39.06 -34.08 7.81
CA GLN A 121 39.67 -35.23 7.13
C GLN A 121 41.20 -35.19 7.06
N LYS A 122 41.81 -34.01 7.17
CA LYS A 122 43.28 -33.86 7.20
C LYS A 122 43.88 -34.01 8.61
N ASN A 123 43.06 -33.89 9.64
CA ASN A 123 43.45 -34.02 11.05
C ASN A 123 43.06 -35.40 11.64
N LEU A 124 42.64 -36.33 10.80
CA LEU A 124 42.48 -37.77 11.06
C LEU A 124 43.63 -38.52 10.37
#